data_AF-A0AAE9MDS7-F1
#
_entry.id   AF-A0AAE9MDS7-F1
#
_cell.length_a   1.000
_cell.length_b   1.000
_cell.length_c   1.000
_cell.angle_alpha   90.00
_cell.angle_beta   90.00
_cell.angle_gamma   90.00
#
_symmetry.space_group_name_H-M   'P 1'
#
loop_
_entity.id
_entity.type
_entity.pdbx_description
1 polymer ?
#
loop_
_entity_poly.entity_id
_entity_poly.type
_entity_poly.pdbx_seq_one_letter_code
_entity_poly.pdbx_strand_id
1 'polypeptide(L)' 'MAYFTVAEAVETYTTKYETLTTAIIRAQCMRATSRTKQRFDFWDQVVTILKSKKPKKKNKWDKE' A
#
# COMPACT_ATOMS: atom_id res chain seq x y z
N MET A 1 -12.73 -11.55 -0.35
CA MET A 1 -12.41 -10.79 0.88
C MET A 1 -12.95 -9.38 0.68
N ALA A 2 -14.05 -9.04 1.34
CA ALA A 2 -14.47 -7.66 1.45
C ALA A 2 -13.64 -7.04 2.58
N TYR A 3 -12.83 -6.03 2.26
CA TYR A 3 -12.14 -5.26 3.29
C TYR A 3 -13.13 -4.24 3.80
N PHE A 4 -13.39 -4.24 5.12
CA PHE A 4 -14.33 -3.29 5.72
C PHE A 4 -13.67 -1.92 5.92
N THR A 5 -12.35 -1.89 6.14
CA THR A 5 -11.58 -0.65 6.32
C THR A 5 -10.24 -0.63 5.59
N VAL A 6 -9.75 0.59 5.32
CA VAL A 6 -8.42 0.82 4.74
C VAL A 6 -7.33 0.29 5.67
N ALA A 7 -7.50 0.41 6.98
CA ALA A 7 -6.54 -0.04 7.99
C ALA A 7 -6.37 -1.57 7.97
N GLU A 8 -7.47 -2.33 7.97
CA GLU A 8 -7.42 -3.79 7.87
C GLU A 8 -6.83 -4.24 6.55
N ALA A 9 -7.13 -3.56 5.44
CA ALA A 9 -6.53 -3.87 4.14
C ALA A 9 -5.02 -3.68 4.17
N VAL A 10 -4.54 -2.57 4.74
CA VAL A 10 -3.10 -2.31 4.91
C VAL A 10 -2.46 -3.38 5.79
N GLU A 11 -3.07 -3.69 6.94
CA GLU A 11 -2.54 -4.67 7.89
C GLU A 11 -2.46 -6.06 7.27
N THR A 12 -3.55 -6.49 6.63
CA THR A 12 -3.61 -7.76 5.89
C THR A 12 -2.55 -7.79 4.80
N TYR A 13 -2.34 -6.71 4.06
CA TYR A 13 -1.31 -6.69 3.02
C TYR A 13 0.11 -6.69 3.60
N THR A 14 0.32 -6.06 4.75
CA THR A 14 1.63 -6.11 5.43
C THR A 14 1.94 -7.47 6.05
N THR A 15 0.93 -8.22 6.50
CA THR A 15 1.11 -9.56 7.08
C THR A 15 1.11 -10.66 6.04
N LYS A 16 0.29 -10.53 4.99
CA LYS A 16 0.14 -11.52 3.91
C LYS A 16 1.29 -11.51 2.91
N TYR A 17 1.91 -10.35 2.68
CA TYR A 17 3.00 -10.22 1.73
C TYR A 17 4.33 -10.02 2.46
N GLU A 18 5.31 -10.86 2.11
CA GLU A 18 6.64 -10.90 2.71
C GLU A 18 7.40 -9.57 2.58
N THR A 19 7.10 -8.76 1.55
CA THR A 19 7.68 -7.44 1.38
C THR A 19 6.63 -6.36 1.18
N LEU A 20 6.87 -5.19 1.80
CA LEU A 20 6.10 -3.97 1.59
C LEU A 20 6.00 -3.58 0.11
N THR A 21 7.03 -3.87 -0.69
CA THR A 21 7.03 -3.60 -2.13
C THR A 21 5.98 -4.44 -2.85
N THR A 22 5.90 -5.75 -2.56
CA THR A 22 4.88 -6.64 -3.14
C THR A 22 3.46 -6.21 -2.72
N ALA A 23 3.29 -5.83 -1.45
CA ALA A 23 2.03 -5.28 -0.94
C ALA A 23 1.59 -4.03 -1.72
N ILE A 24 2.51 -3.07 -1.94
CA ILE A 24 2.23 -1.84 -2.69
C ILE A 24 1.82 -2.15 -4.14
N ILE A 25 2.57 -3.03 -4.83
CA ILE A 25 2.28 -3.38 -6.22
C ILE A 25 0.88 -4.02 -6.33
N ARG A 26 0.55 -4.93 -5.42
CA ARG A 26 -0.79 -5.57 -5.41
C ARG A 26 -1.91 -4.58 -5.15
N ALA A 27 -1.72 -3.64 -4.23
CA ALA A 27 -2.69 -2.58 -3.97
C ALA A 27 -2.83 -1.62 -5.18
N GLN A 28 -1.74 -1.32 -5.88
CA GLN A 28 -1.76 -0.55 -7.13
C GLN A 28 -2.49 -1.27 -8.27
N CYS A 29 -2.31 -2.59 -8.42
CA CYS A 29 -3.08 -3.39 -9.38
C CYS A 29 -4.58 -3.38 -9.05
N MET A 30 -4.95 -3.45 -7.77
CA MET A 30 -6.35 -3.37 -7.35
C MET A 30 -6.95 -1.99 -7.64
N ARG A 31 -6.18 -0.92 -7.42
CA ARG A 31 -6.55 0.45 -7.82
C ARG A 31 -6.77 0.54 -9.33
N ALA A 32 -5.86 0.01 -10.14
CA ALA A 32 -5.95 0.07 -11.61
C ALA A 32 -7.11 -0.77 -12.19
N THR A 33 -7.47 -1.88 -11.53
CA THR A 33 -8.58 -2.74 -11.94
C THR A 33 -9.94 -2.27 -11.37
N SER A 34 -9.95 -1.26 -10.51
CA SER A 34 -11.17 -0.71 -9.92
C SER A 34 -11.98 0.04 -10.98
N ARG A 35 -13.21 -0.42 -11.21
CA ARG A 35 -14.16 0.19 -12.15
C ARG A 35 -14.96 1.35 -11.55
N THR A 36 -14.93 1.51 -10.23
CA THR A 36 -15.69 2.54 -9.52
C THR A 36 -14.76 3.48 -8.76
N LYS A 37 -15.14 4.77 -8.73
CA LYS A 37 -14.36 5.81 -8.04
C LYS A 37 -14.17 5.51 -6.55
N GLN A 38 -15.21 5.03 -5.87
CA GLN A 38 -15.12 4.63 -4.46
C GLN A 38 -14.05 3.55 -4.21
N ARG A 39 -13.97 2.52 -5.06
CA ARG A 39 -12.93 1.49 -4.92
C ARG A 39 -11.56 2.02 -5.30
N PHE A 40 -11.49 2.86 -6.33
CA PHE A 40 -10.24 3.52 -6.70
C PHE A 40 -9.68 4.33 -5.53
N ASP A 41 -10.50 5.20 -4.92
CA ASP A 41 -10.11 6.04 -3.79
C ASP A 41 -9.73 5.20 -2.56
N PHE A 42 -10.46 4.10 -2.30
CA PHE A 42 -10.11 3.14 -1.26
C PHE A 42 -8.71 2.57 -1.45
N TRP A 43 -8.42 2.02 -2.63
CA TRP A 43 -7.11 1.43 -2.92
C TRP A 43 -6.00 2.49 -3.02
N ASP A 44 -6.32 3.71 -3.44
CA ASP A 44 -5.38 4.83 -3.46
C ASP A 44 -4.91 5.21 -2.04
N GLN A 45 -5.82 5.24 -1.07
CA GLN A 45 -5.48 5.44 0.35
C GLN A 45 -4.63 4.30 0.90
N VAL A 46 -4.99 3.04 0.61
CA VAL A 46 -4.21 1.86 1.00
C VAL A 46 -2.78 1.94 0.47
N VAL A 47 -2.61 2.28 -0.82
CA VAL A 47 -1.29 2.44 -1.45
C VAL A 47 -0.49 3.55 -0.77
N THR A 48 -1.13 4.68 -0.47
CA THR A 48 -0.48 5.83 0.18
C THR A 48 0.06 5.45 1.56
N ILE A 49 -0.74 4.77 2.38
CA ILE A 49 -0.32 4.32 3.71
C ILE A 49 0.81 3.28 3.61
N LEU A 50 0.71 2.32 2.70
CA LEU A 50 1.76 1.32 2.48
C LEU A 50 3.09 1.95 2.02
N LYS A 51 3.03 2.99 1.19
CA LYS A 51 4.22 3.76 0.78
C LYS A 51 4.84 4.51 1.95
N SER A 52 4.03 5.11 2.83
CA SER A 52 4.50 5.79 4.04
C SER A 52 5.17 4.83 5.04
N LYS A 53 4.73 3.57 5.09
CA LYS A 53 5.37 2.52 5.89
C LYS A 53 6.70 2.04 5.32
N LYS A 54 7.01 2.33 4.05
CA LYS A 54 8.28 1.94 3.45
C LYS A 54 9.38 2.77 4.13
N PRO A 55 10.37 2.15 4.78
CA PRO A 55 11.48 2.90 5.36
C PRO A 55 12.14 3.68 4.23
N LYS A 56 12.11 5.02 4.33
CA LYS A 56 12.84 5.90 3.41
C LYS A 56 14.28 5.40 3.44
N LYS A 57 14.81 4.94 2.30
CA LYS A 57 16.23 4.58 2.20
C LYS A 57 17.01 5.75 2.80
N LYS A 58 17.73 5.52 3.90
CA LYS A 58 18.72 6.48 4.38
C LYS A 58 19.66 6.71 3.19
N ASN A 59 19.65 7.90 2.63
CA ASN A 59 20.55 8.24 1.54
C ASN A 59 21.97 8.09 2.09
N LYS A 60 22.83 7.36 1.37
CA LYS A 60 24.26 7.16 1.70
C LYS A 60 25.11 8.45 1.63
N TRP A 61 24.46 9.60 1.47
CA TRP A 61 25.06 10.93 1.27
C TRP A 61 24.78 11.90 2.41
N ASP A 62 24.13 11.47 3.50
CA ASP A 62 24.23 12.14 4.80
C ASP A 62 25.59 11.78 5.41
N LYS A 63 26.65 12.39 4.89
CA LYS A 63 27.93 12.49 5.59
C LYS A 63 28.01 13.92 6.11
N GLU A 64 27.73 14.04 7.40
CA GLU A 64 28.16 15.14 8.26
C GLU A 64 29.69 15.25 8.25
#